data_AF-A0A328SHQ3-F1
#
_entry.id   AF-A0A328SHQ3-F1
#
_cell.length_a   1.000
_cell.length_b   1.000
_cell.length_c   1.000
_cell.angle_alpha   90.00
_cell.angle_beta   90.00
_cell.angle_gamma   90.00
#
_symmetry.space_group_name_H-M   'P 1'
#
loop_
_entity.id
_entity.type
_entity.pdbx_description
1 polymer ?
#
loop_
_entity_poly.entity_id
_entity_poly.type
_entity_poly.pdbx_seq_one_letter_code
_entity_poly.pdbx_strand_id
1 'polypeptide(L)'
;MHKNIYKINDRYVVKKTIYAKSIVYGNFYRLDDATAHRDKLAKNGWYKNATTGYPRNQRFPSYHVKEVDYGYLVINRKNGRTFGAYKSYKYAQLIKKILPFYENDINISQIEKVAHKEFYKYISYHKRSGRYHVIYKAVVRSTHKNLIDALYERDLVVKYDGDEELMCEDPTIVYDYSEEELPTFTHECENIYYKDENVNKYQLEKRIRNHKIIVGSYPTYQLACLIKKYLDDNSWNMDEVKHIMKVTRQIHERDRYIHKRNGKYCIERRINGETLIYGYYEDIEKARYIKKRLEETNWKEKRLDKFRRKYHRQNHETKYFYDKTDFFKAKT
;
A
#
# COMPACT_ATOMS: atom_id res chain seq x y z
N MET A 1 3.02 16.57 22.50
CA MET A 1 2.53 15.16 22.47
C MET A 1 3.71 14.22 22.71
N HIS A 2 3.60 13.29 23.67
CA HIS A 2 4.64 12.27 23.90
C HIS A 2 4.47 11.13 22.90
N LYS A 3 5.35 11.05 21.88
CA LYS A 3 5.30 9.99 20.86
C LYS A 3 5.32 8.60 21.52
N ASN A 4 4.45 7.69 21.05
CA ASN A 4 4.31 6.31 21.54
C ASN A 4 3.83 6.16 23.00
N ILE A 5 3.26 7.20 23.61
CA ILE A 5 2.65 7.15 24.94
C ILE A 5 1.18 7.59 24.81
N TYR A 6 0.28 6.81 25.39
CA TYR A 6 -1.17 7.00 25.29
C TYR A 6 -1.80 6.98 26.68
N LYS A 7 -2.70 7.92 27.00
CA LYS A 7 -3.44 7.90 28.26
C LYS A 7 -4.73 7.07 28.08
N ILE A 8 -4.86 5.98 28.81
CA ILE A 8 -5.99 5.03 28.75
C ILE A 8 -6.37 4.65 30.19
N ASN A 9 -7.62 4.92 30.60
CA ASN A 9 -8.16 4.60 31.92
C ASN A 9 -7.22 5.02 33.07
N ASP A 10 -6.87 6.31 33.11
CA ASP A 10 -5.97 6.92 34.11
C ASP A 10 -4.56 6.34 34.21
N ARG A 11 -4.12 5.62 33.17
CA ARG A 11 -2.76 5.15 33.07
C ARG A 11 -2.12 5.53 31.74
N TYR A 12 -0.80 5.59 31.73
CA TYR A 12 0.04 5.90 30.58
C TYR A 12 0.58 4.60 29.98
N VAL A 13 0.11 4.26 28.78
CA VAL A 13 0.48 3.04 28.05
C VAL A 13 1.57 3.36 27.03
N VAL A 14 2.72 2.69 27.14
CA VAL A 14 3.79 2.77 26.14
C VAL A 14 3.52 1.72 25.05
N LYS A 15 3.23 2.19 23.83
CA LYS A 15 2.84 1.32 22.71
C LYS A 15 3.51 1.78 21.43
N LYS A 16 4.06 0.86 20.65
CA LYS A 16 4.64 1.17 19.34
C LYS A 16 4.29 0.10 18.30
N THR A 17 4.02 0.56 17.10
CA THR A 17 3.88 -0.32 15.94
C THR A 17 5.23 -0.45 15.23
N ILE A 18 5.73 -1.68 15.12
CA ILE A 18 6.99 -2.04 14.45
C ILE A 18 6.68 -3.20 13.52
N TYR A 19 7.10 -3.14 12.26
CA TYR A 19 6.88 -4.20 11.27
C TYR A 19 5.41 -4.66 11.18
N ALA A 20 4.48 -3.68 11.20
CA ALA A 20 3.03 -3.88 11.20
C ALA A 20 2.44 -4.62 12.42
N LYS A 21 3.24 -4.89 13.46
CA LYS A 21 2.76 -5.43 14.75
C LYS A 21 2.76 -4.33 15.81
N SER A 22 1.64 -4.19 16.51
CA SER A 22 1.48 -3.22 17.59
C SER A 22 1.79 -3.87 18.92
N ILE A 23 2.79 -3.34 19.62
CA ILE A 23 3.33 -3.95 20.84
C ILE A 23 3.13 -2.98 21.99
N VAL A 24 2.55 -3.50 23.07
CA VAL A 24 2.45 -2.82 24.36
C VAL A 24 3.68 -3.20 25.18
N TYR A 25 4.37 -2.19 25.67
CA TYR A 25 5.63 -2.31 26.41
C TYR A 25 5.45 -2.07 27.91
N GLY A 26 4.34 -1.46 28.32
CA GLY A 26 4.06 -1.27 29.73
C GLY A 26 2.90 -0.32 29.95
N ASN A 27 2.43 -0.31 31.19
CA ASN A 27 1.38 0.58 31.66
C ASN A 27 1.82 1.22 32.97
N PHE A 28 1.78 2.55 33.05
CA PHE A 28 2.39 3.33 34.11
C PHE A 28 1.39 4.30 34.73
N TYR A 29 1.48 4.56 36.03
CA TYR A 29 0.61 5.56 36.69
C TYR A 29 1.07 6.99 36.41
N ARG A 30 2.37 7.21 36.24
CA ARG A 30 2.97 8.53 36.01
C ARG A 30 3.50 8.65 34.59
N LEU A 31 3.37 9.84 34.02
CA LEU A 31 3.88 10.16 32.68
C LEU A 31 5.41 10.07 32.60
N ASP A 32 6.10 10.45 33.67
CA ASP A 32 7.56 10.46 33.72
C ASP A 32 8.12 9.04 33.64
N ASP A 33 7.52 8.08 34.37
CA ASP A 33 7.91 6.66 34.32
C ASP A 33 7.71 6.08 32.90
N ALA A 34 6.57 6.39 32.27
CA ALA A 34 6.30 5.98 30.88
C ALA A 34 7.32 6.60 29.90
N THR A 35 7.72 7.85 30.14
CA THR A 35 8.68 8.59 29.31
C THR A 35 10.08 7.99 29.45
N ALA A 36 10.54 7.74 30.68
CA ALA A 36 11.82 7.09 30.95
C ALA A 36 11.90 5.68 30.33
N HIS A 37 10.83 4.89 30.47
CA HIS A 37 10.77 3.55 29.87
C HIS A 37 10.77 3.59 28.34
N ARG A 38 10.01 4.52 27.73
CA ARG A 38 10.00 4.75 26.28
C ARG A 38 11.40 5.09 25.76
N ASP A 39 12.13 5.97 26.45
CA ASP A 39 13.46 6.40 26.01
C ASP A 39 14.49 5.27 26.15
N LYS A 40 14.38 4.49 27.21
CA LYS A 40 15.16 3.25 27.38
C LYS A 40 14.90 2.27 26.23
N LEU A 41 13.65 2.08 25.83
CA LEU A 41 13.28 1.24 24.67
C LEU A 41 13.82 1.83 23.37
N ALA A 42 13.70 3.14 23.16
CA ALA A 42 14.19 3.80 21.95
C ALA A 42 15.70 3.62 21.77
N LYS A 43 16.47 3.79 22.85
CA LYS A 43 17.92 3.57 22.86
C LYS A 43 18.31 2.11 22.55
N ASN A 44 17.46 1.15 22.90
CA ASN A 44 17.70 -0.28 22.72
C ASN A 44 16.93 -0.89 21.53
N GLY A 45 16.58 -0.08 20.52
CA GLY A 45 15.91 -0.57 19.31
C GLY A 45 14.53 -1.20 19.55
N TRP A 46 13.88 -0.86 20.66
CA TRP A 46 12.58 -1.38 21.09
C TRP A 46 12.53 -2.88 21.39
N TYR A 47 13.67 -3.51 21.70
CA TYR A 47 13.70 -4.92 22.10
C TYR A 47 13.30 -5.11 23.57
N LYS A 48 12.41 -6.07 23.85
CA LYS A 48 12.18 -6.55 25.22
C LYS A 48 13.31 -7.48 25.64
N ASN A 49 14.14 -7.03 26.58
CA ASN A 49 15.28 -7.78 27.11
C ASN A 49 15.62 -7.33 28.55
N ALA A 50 16.73 -7.84 29.11
CA ALA A 50 17.18 -7.46 30.44
C ALA A 50 17.48 -5.96 30.55
N THR A 51 18.18 -5.38 29.57
CA THR A 51 18.56 -3.96 29.60
C THR A 51 17.34 -3.05 29.51
N THR A 52 16.25 -3.46 28.87
CA THR A 52 14.99 -2.70 28.84
C THR A 52 14.04 -3.02 29.98
N GLY A 53 14.46 -3.81 30.97
CA GLY A 53 13.71 -4.06 32.21
C GLY A 53 12.72 -5.23 32.14
N TYR A 54 12.83 -6.12 31.14
CA TYR A 54 11.91 -7.25 30.99
C TYR A 54 12.47 -8.55 31.58
N PRO A 55 11.66 -9.29 32.36
CA PRO A 55 12.02 -10.60 32.87
C PRO A 55 12.15 -11.62 31.73
N ARG A 56 12.86 -12.73 31.99
CA ARG A 56 13.23 -13.74 30.97
C ARG A 56 12.05 -14.27 30.14
N ASN A 57 10.88 -14.41 30.76
CA ASN A 57 9.64 -14.89 30.12
C ASN A 57 8.96 -13.86 29.21
N GLN A 58 9.30 -12.58 29.31
CA GLN A 58 8.77 -11.50 28.45
C GLN A 58 9.77 -11.00 27.41
N ARG A 59 10.98 -11.59 27.37
CA ARG A 59 12.00 -11.20 26.40
C ARG A 59 11.63 -11.71 25.01
N PHE A 60 11.99 -10.94 23.99
CA PHE A 60 11.80 -11.42 22.64
C PHE A 60 12.69 -12.64 22.33
N PRO A 61 12.22 -13.58 21.49
CA PRO A 61 13.04 -14.69 21.03
C PRO A 61 14.28 -14.19 20.26
N SER A 62 15.38 -14.92 20.38
CA SER A 62 16.62 -14.64 19.65
C SER A 62 16.77 -15.60 18.47
N TYR A 63 17.27 -15.07 17.36
CA TYR A 63 17.50 -15.80 16.13
C TYR A 63 18.94 -15.62 15.67
N HIS A 64 19.47 -16.58 14.91
CA HIS A 64 20.72 -16.43 14.18
C HIS A 64 20.54 -16.82 12.71
N VAL A 65 21.47 -16.41 11.87
CA VAL A 65 21.57 -16.82 10.48
C VAL A 65 22.74 -17.80 10.39
N LYS A 66 22.55 -18.93 9.72
CA LYS A 66 23.59 -19.94 9.44
C LYS A 66 23.68 -20.14 7.93
N GLU A 67 24.88 -20.07 7.39
CA GLU A 67 25.15 -20.40 5.99
C GLU A 67 25.06 -21.92 5.75
N VAL A 68 24.48 -22.30 4.63
CA VAL A 68 24.28 -23.66 4.14
C VAL A 68 24.47 -23.68 2.62
N ASP A 69 24.65 -24.85 2.01
CA ASP A 69 24.99 -25.01 0.58
C ASP A 69 24.06 -24.29 -0.40
N TYR A 70 22.82 -24.00 0.01
CA TYR A 70 21.78 -23.36 -0.81
C TYR A 70 21.35 -21.99 -0.26
N GLY A 71 22.16 -21.36 0.59
CA GLY A 71 21.96 -20.00 1.09
C GLY A 71 22.05 -19.86 2.60
N TYR A 72 21.12 -19.11 3.19
CA TYR A 72 21.19 -18.65 4.58
C TYR A 72 19.92 -19.00 5.35
N LEU A 73 20.07 -19.87 6.34
CA LEU A 73 18.98 -20.40 7.16
C LEU A 73 18.79 -19.56 8.43
N VAL A 74 17.55 -19.10 8.69
CA VAL A 74 17.21 -18.37 9.92
C VAL A 74 16.71 -19.34 10.98
N ILE A 75 17.38 -19.39 12.14
CA ILE A 75 17.16 -20.40 13.18
C ILE A 75 16.85 -19.73 14.52
N ASN A 76 15.83 -20.20 15.22
CA ASN A 76 15.52 -19.78 16.59
C ASN A 76 16.48 -20.47 17.58
N ARG A 77 17.17 -19.68 18.39
CA ARG A 77 18.20 -20.17 19.32
C ARG A 77 17.66 -21.06 20.44
N LYS A 78 16.39 -20.91 20.81
CA LYS A 78 15.79 -21.64 21.94
C LYS A 78 15.39 -23.07 21.57
N ASN A 79 14.81 -23.26 20.38
CA ASN A 79 14.20 -24.53 19.99
C ASN A 79 14.75 -25.11 18.68
N GLY A 80 15.70 -24.44 18.03
CA GLY A 80 16.29 -24.90 16.76
C GLY A 80 15.35 -24.82 15.55
N ARG A 81 14.12 -24.30 15.71
CA ARG A 81 13.17 -24.18 14.60
C ARG A 81 13.72 -23.24 13.53
N THR A 82 13.56 -23.64 12.27
CA THR A 82 13.99 -22.89 11.10
C THR A 82 12.82 -22.08 10.53
N PHE A 83 13.13 -20.95 9.90
CA PHE A 83 12.15 -20.00 9.36
C PHE A 83 12.38 -19.69 7.89
N GLY A 84 12.88 -20.68 7.13
CA GLY A 84 13.20 -20.54 5.72
C GLY A 84 14.69 -20.33 5.46
N ALA A 85 15.08 -20.72 4.25
CA ALA A 85 16.40 -20.47 3.69
C ALA A 85 16.28 -19.37 2.64
N TYR A 86 17.21 -18.43 2.67
CA TYR A 86 17.21 -17.25 1.82
C TYR A 86 18.55 -17.16 1.10
N LYS A 87 18.54 -16.77 -0.17
CA LYS A 87 19.78 -16.71 -0.94
C LYS A 87 20.64 -15.48 -0.63
N SER A 88 20.03 -14.40 -0.15
CA SER A 88 20.72 -13.18 0.31
C SER A 88 20.92 -13.21 1.82
N TYR A 89 22.17 -13.03 2.28
CA TYR A 89 22.48 -12.96 3.71
C TYR A 89 21.87 -11.71 4.34
N LYS A 90 21.92 -10.56 3.65
CA LYS A 90 21.27 -9.33 4.11
C LYS A 90 19.76 -9.50 4.27
N TYR A 91 19.11 -10.23 3.34
CA TYR A 91 17.70 -10.55 3.48
C TYR A 91 17.42 -11.49 4.67
N ALA A 92 18.25 -12.52 4.88
CA ALA A 92 18.14 -13.40 6.05
C ALA A 92 18.34 -12.64 7.37
N GLN A 93 19.29 -11.69 7.43
CA GLN A 93 19.50 -10.83 8.59
C GLN A 93 18.29 -9.93 8.87
N LEU A 94 17.61 -9.46 7.81
CA LEU A 94 16.38 -8.69 7.95
C LEU A 94 15.23 -9.55 8.51
N ILE A 95 15.07 -10.79 8.03
CA ILE A 95 14.10 -11.75 8.58
C ILE A 95 14.39 -12.01 10.06
N LYS A 96 15.65 -12.28 10.42
CA LYS A 96 16.12 -12.41 11.81
C LYS A 96 15.77 -11.19 12.67
N LYS A 97 15.83 -9.97 12.11
CA LYS A 97 15.48 -8.73 12.81
C LYS A 97 13.98 -8.58 13.04
N ILE A 98 13.14 -9.06 12.12
CA ILE A 98 11.68 -8.90 12.16
C ILE A 98 11.01 -9.96 13.04
N LEU A 99 11.44 -11.22 12.96
CA LEU A 99 10.86 -12.37 13.68
C LEU A 99 10.59 -12.13 15.18
N PRO A 100 11.49 -11.49 15.97
CA PRO A 100 11.27 -11.21 17.39
C PRO A 100 9.94 -10.51 17.70
N PHE A 101 9.45 -9.65 16.81
CA PHE A 101 8.26 -8.82 17.01
C PHE A 101 6.93 -9.58 16.79
N TYR A 102 7.01 -10.81 16.30
CA TYR A 102 5.85 -11.69 16.04
C TYR A 102 5.66 -12.75 17.15
N GLU A 103 6.62 -12.87 18.09
CA GLU A 103 6.58 -13.76 19.25
C GLU A 103 6.10 -15.19 18.90
N ASN A 104 4.87 -15.55 19.25
CA ASN A 104 4.28 -16.87 19.00
C ASN A 104 3.38 -16.92 17.75
N ASP A 105 3.01 -15.77 17.18
CA ASP A 105 2.12 -15.63 16.02
C ASP A 105 2.96 -15.50 14.73
N ILE A 106 3.83 -16.48 14.50
CA ILE A 106 4.75 -16.46 13.37
C ILE A 106 4.07 -17.03 12.12
N ASN A 107 3.62 -16.13 11.26
CA ASN A 107 3.28 -16.44 9.86
C ASN A 107 4.44 -16.00 8.96
N ILE A 108 5.22 -16.97 8.46
CA ILE A 108 6.44 -16.66 7.71
C ILE A 108 6.16 -15.87 6.42
N SER A 109 5.07 -16.17 5.71
CA SER A 109 4.70 -15.45 4.50
C SER A 109 4.40 -13.97 4.78
N GLN A 110 3.76 -13.66 5.91
CA GLN A 110 3.53 -12.28 6.32
C GLN A 110 4.84 -11.57 6.68
N ILE A 111 5.74 -12.26 7.38
CA ILE A 111 7.06 -11.72 7.75
C ILE A 111 7.89 -11.45 6.51
N GLU A 112 7.88 -12.35 5.53
CA GLU A 112 8.55 -12.16 4.24
C GLU A 112 7.98 -10.98 3.48
N LYS A 113 6.65 -10.77 3.47
CA LYS A 113 6.05 -9.55 2.88
C LYS A 113 6.56 -8.27 3.54
N VAL A 114 6.74 -8.27 4.87
CA VAL A 114 7.27 -7.11 5.58
C VAL A 114 8.78 -6.93 5.32
N ALA A 115 9.54 -8.02 5.35
CA ALA A 115 10.97 -8.03 5.03
C ALA A 115 11.21 -7.55 3.60
N HIS A 116 10.39 -7.95 2.64
CA HIS A 116 10.48 -7.51 1.26
C HIS A 116 10.35 -5.99 1.12
N LYS A 117 9.33 -5.41 1.78
CA LYS A 117 9.12 -3.96 1.79
C LYS A 117 10.26 -3.21 2.47
N GLU A 118 10.78 -3.74 3.57
CA GLU A 118 11.90 -3.14 4.27
C GLU A 118 13.22 -3.30 3.49
N PHE A 119 13.42 -4.43 2.81
CA PHE A 119 14.60 -4.69 1.98
C PHE A 119 14.65 -3.76 0.78
N TYR A 120 13.51 -3.39 0.22
CA TYR A 120 13.42 -2.45 -0.90
C TYR A 120 12.97 -1.05 -0.51
N LYS A 121 12.97 -0.76 0.79
CA LYS A 121 12.70 0.57 1.29
C LYS A 121 13.63 1.56 0.60
N TYR A 122 13.07 2.70 0.19
CA TYR A 122 13.76 3.75 -0.54
C TYR A 122 14.13 3.43 -1.99
N ILE A 123 13.77 2.26 -2.52
CA ILE A 123 13.91 1.97 -3.94
C ILE A 123 12.54 2.05 -4.60
N SER A 124 12.47 2.75 -5.74
CA SER A 124 11.33 2.67 -6.65
C SER A 124 11.81 2.45 -8.07
N TYR A 125 10.94 2.02 -8.97
CA TYR A 125 11.28 1.84 -10.38
C TYR A 125 10.36 2.65 -11.27
N HIS A 126 10.96 3.49 -12.11
CA HIS A 126 10.26 4.35 -13.02
C HIS A 126 10.20 3.71 -14.41
N LYS A 127 9.07 3.07 -14.72
CA LYS A 127 8.89 2.26 -15.94
C LYS A 127 9.17 3.01 -17.24
N ARG A 128 8.85 4.32 -17.33
CA ARG A 128 9.07 5.10 -18.56
C ARG A 128 10.55 5.37 -18.84
N SER A 129 11.35 5.61 -17.80
CA SER A 129 12.80 5.79 -17.95
C SER A 129 13.55 4.47 -17.93
N GLY A 130 12.91 3.40 -17.45
CA GLY A 130 13.55 2.11 -17.22
C GLY A 130 14.59 2.15 -16.11
N ARG A 131 14.49 3.10 -15.17
CA ARG A 131 15.49 3.34 -14.12
C ARG A 131 14.93 3.11 -12.72
N TYR A 132 15.78 2.61 -11.84
CA TYR A 132 15.56 2.58 -10.40
C TYR A 132 15.89 3.94 -9.81
N HIS A 133 15.05 4.43 -8.89
CA HIS A 133 15.28 5.67 -8.16
C HIS A 133 15.53 5.33 -6.69
N VAL A 134 16.58 5.92 -6.12
CA VAL A 134 16.82 5.93 -4.68
C VAL A 134 16.12 7.15 -4.10
N ILE A 135 15.09 6.93 -3.29
CA ILE A 135 14.25 7.98 -2.70
C ILE A 135 14.48 8.02 -1.19
N TYR A 136 15.06 9.09 -0.68
CA TYR A 136 15.31 9.27 0.75
C TYR A 136 14.80 10.63 1.20
N LYS A 137 14.12 10.67 2.36
CA LYS A 137 13.42 11.87 2.87
C LYS A 137 12.52 12.55 1.82
N ALA A 138 11.79 11.74 1.04
CA ALA A 138 10.88 12.16 -0.04
C ALA A 138 11.54 12.86 -1.24
N VAL A 139 12.87 12.76 -1.39
CA VAL A 139 13.62 13.30 -2.53
C VAL A 139 14.29 12.16 -3.29
N VAL A 140 14.27 12.23 -4.62
CA VAL A 140 15.07 11.32 -5.48
C VAL A 140 16.53 11.76 -5.36
N ARG A 141 17.37 10.92 -4.74
CA ARG A 141 18.80 11.18 -4.54
C ARG A 141 19.61 10.79 -5.77
N SER A 142 19.25 9.68 -6.40
CA SER A 142 19.99 9.14 -7.55
C SER A 142 19.10 8.24 -8.39
N THR A 143 19.54 7.99 -9.63
CA THR A 143 18.85 7.09 -10.57
C THR A 143 19.81 6.13 -11.24
N HIS A 144 19.43 4.86 -11.30
CA HIS A 144 20.29 3.76 -11.74
C HIS A 144 19.60 2.90 -12.80
N LYS A 145 20.38 2.29 -13.70
CA LYS A 145 19.83 1.31 -14.66
C LYS A 145 19.68 -0.07 -14.02
N ASN A 146 20.59 -0.45 -13.13
CA ASN A 146 20.58 -1.73 -12.42
C ASN A 146 20.01 -1.55 -11.00
N LEU A 147 19.30 -2.57 -10.52
CA LEU A 147 18.84 -2.65 -9.14
C LEU A 147 20.00 -2.72 -8.15
N ILE A 148 21.07 -3.46 -8.49
CA ILE A 148 22.24 -3.64 -7.64
C ILE A 148 22.86 -2.28 -7.29
N ASP A 149 23.18 -1.46 -8.29
CA ASP A 149 23.72 -0.10 -8.10
C ASP A 149 22.80 0.76 -7.23
N ALA A 150 21.49 0.66 -7.43
CA ALA A 150 20.50 1.37 -6.62
C ALA A 150 20.51 0.91 -5.15
N LEU A 151 20.74 -0.38 -4.88
CA LEU A 151 20.82 -0.93 -3.53
C LEU A 151 22.09 -0.48 -2.80
N TYR A 152 23.24 -0.45 -3.49
CA TYR A 152 24.49 0.11 -2.97
C TYR A 152 24.30 1.58 -2.58
N GLU A 153 23.83 2.38 -3.53
CA GLU A 153 23.65 3.81 -3.35
C GLU A 153 22.65 4.11 -2.22
N ARG A 154 21.57 3.33 -2.13
CA ARG A 154 20.64 3.43 -0.99
C ARG A 154 21.34 3.20 0.34
N ASP A 155 22.17 2.18 0.45
CA ASP A 155 22.83 1.87 1.72
C ASP A 155 23.77 2.99 2.15
N LEU A 156 24.50 3.61 1.21
CA LEU A 156 25.30 4.81 1.45
C LEU A 156 24.44 5.98 1.94
N VAL A 157 23.38 6.32 1.19
CA VAL A 157 22.46 7.41 1.53
C VAL A 157 21.84 7.20 2.92
N VAL A 158 21.48 5.97 3.29
CA VAL A 158 20.92 5.68 4.62
C VAL A 158 21.97 5.73 5.72
N LYS A 159 23.19 5.25 5.47
CA LYS A 159 24.30 5.25 6.45
C LYS A 159 24.68 6.68 6.84
N TYR A 160 24.79 7.56 5.86
CA TYR A 160 25.24 8.95 6.03
C TYR A 160 24.08 9.96 6.07
N ASP A 161 22.84 9.49 6.23
CA ASP A 161 21.63 10.32 6.29
C ASP A 161 21.43 11.31 5.11
N GLY A 162 22.01 10.97 3.96
CA GLY A 162 22.01 11.76 2.72
C GLY A 162 23.05 12.87 2.67
N ASP A 163 24.08 12.83 3.52
CA ASP A 163 25.26 13.69 3.46
C ASP A 163 26.22 13.20 2.37
N GLU A 164 26.33 13.97 1.28
CA GLU A 164 27.09 13.59 0.09
C GLU A 164 28.60 13.68 0.32
N GLU A 165 29.08 14.57 1.19
CA GLU A 165 30.51 14.71 1.50
C GLU A 165 31.00 13.45 2.23
N LEU A 166 30.27 13.02 3.27
CA LEU A 166 30.60 11.80 4.02
C LEU A 166 30.49 10.53 3.17
N MET A 167 29.60 10.50 2.18
CA MET A 167 29.49 9.39 1.24
C MET A 167 30.75 9.21 0.37
N CYS A 168 31.44 10.30 0.05
CA CYS A 168 32.67 10.27 -0.74
C CYS A 168 33.92 9.88 0.07
N GLU A 169 33.94 10.16 1.37
CA GLU A 169 35.13 9.97 2.21
C GLU A 169 35.35 8.52 2.68
N ASP A 170 34.29 7.72 2.83
CA ASP A 170 34.40 6.30 3.21
C ASP A 170 33.41 5.42 2.41
N PRO A 171 33.78 5.00 1.19
CA PRO A 171 32.99 4.07 0.39
C PRO A 171 33.16 2.60 0.84
N THR A 172 34.04 2.29 1.80
CA THR A 172 34.56 0.93 2.00
C THR A 172 33.65 -0.01 2.79
N ILE A 173 32.51 0.48 3.29
CA ILE A 173 31.60 -0.31 4.13
C ILE A 173 30.20 -0.32 3.53
N VAL A 174 30.07 -0.80 2.30
CA VAL A 174 28.77 -1.10 1.70
C VAL A 174 28.69 -2.58 1.39
N TYR A 175 27.52 -3.14 1.66
CA TYR A 175 27.25 -4.56 1.45
C TYR A 175 27.40 -4.94 -0.03
N ASP A 176 28.16 -5.99 -0.33
CA ASP A 176 28.33 -6.48 -1.70
C ASP A 176 27.11 -7.32 -2.14
N TYR A 177 26.45 -6.91 -3.23
CA TYR A 177 25.29 -7.59 -3.80
C TYR A 177 25.61 -8.37 -5.08
N SER A 178 26.85 -8.26 -5.60
CA SER A 178 27.20 -8.78 -6.92
C SER A 178 27.09 -10.31 -7.03
N GLU A 179 27.36 -11.01 -5.93
CA GLU A 179 27.31 -12.47 -5.84
C GLU A 179 26.00 -13.01 -5.24
N GLU A 180 25.06 -12.13 -4.87
CA GLU A 180 23.82 -12.55 -4.21
C GLU A 180 22.65 -12.70 -5.17
N GLU A 181 21.90 -13.78 -5.00
CA GLU A 181 20.54 -13.85 -5.53
C GLU A 181 19.58 -13.03 -4.65
N LEU A 182 19.22 -11.85 -5.16
CA LEU A 182 18.31 -10.92 -4.50
C LEU A 182 16.86 -11.46 -4.49
N PRO A 183 16.05 -11.13 -3.47
CA PRO A 183 14.61 -11.35 -3.55
C PRO A 183 14.02 -10.68 -4.80
N THR A 184 12.91 -11.15 -5.34
CA THR A 184 12.35 -10.57 -6.57
C THR A 184 11.85 -9.16 -6.33
N PHE A 185 12.46 -8.12 -6.91
CA PHE A 185 11.94 -6.75 -6.78
C PHE A 185 10.54 -6.63 -7.39
N THR A 186 9.51 -6.85 -6.56
CA THR A 186 8.13 -6.70 -6.98
C THR A 186 7.86 -5.20 -7.06
N HIS A 187 7.69 -4.68 -8.27
CA HIS A 187 7.22 -3.31 -8.40
C HIS A 187 5.91 -3.25 -7.60
N GLU A 188 5.83 -2.43 -6.55
CA GLU A 188 4.63 -2.34 -5.70
C GLU A 188 3.35 -2.03 -6.52
N CYS A 189 3.56 -1.58 -7.77
CA CYS A 189 2.58 -1.30 -8.81
C CYS A 189 2.80 -2.14 -10.09
N GLU A 190 3.26 -3.39 -10.00
CA GLU A 190 2.86 -4.34 -11.04
C GLU A 190 1.34 -4.31 -11.07
N ASN A 191 0.81 -4.21 -12.28
CA ASN A 191 -0.62 -4.27 -12.54
C ASN A 191 -1.42 -2.95 -12.44
N ILE A 192 -0.90 -1.84 -11.91
CA ILE A 192 -1.64 -0.56 -11.90
C ILE A 192 -0.95 0.48 -12.79
N TYR A 193 -1.70 1.05 -13.73
CA TYR A 193 -1.22 1.99 -14.74
C TYR A 193 -2.10 3.23 -14.75
N TYR A 194 -1.48 4.41 -14.80
CA TYR A 194 -2.23 5.64 -15.07
C TYR A 194 -2.56 5.69 -16.56
N LYS A 195 -3.85 5.69 -16.91
CA LYS A 195 -4.27 5.50 -18.31
C LYS A 195 -4.35 6.80 -19.10
N ASP A 196 -4.70 7.93 -18.47
CA ASP A 196 -4.85 9.24 -19.13
C ASP A 196 -5.04 10.38 -18.10
N GLU A 197 -4.38 11.53 -18.31
CA GLU A 197 -4.53 12.77 -17.52
C GLU A 197 -5.94 13.37 -17.63
N ASN A 198 -6.60 13.17 -18.78
CA ASN A 198 -7.92 13.76 -19.05
C ASN A 198 -9.08 13.00 -18.40
N VAL A 199 -8.85 11.76 -17.96
CA VAL A 199 -9.91 10.87 -17.46
C VAL A 199 -9.73 10.55 -15.98
N ASN A 200 -8.59 10.89 -15.37
CA ASN A 200 -8.27 10.60 -13.96
C ASN A 200 -8.60 9.16 -13.57
N LYS A 201 -8.09 8.20 -14.35
CA LYS A 201 -8.36 6.78 -14.16
C LYS A 201 -7.08 5.95 -14.03
N TYR A 202 -7.00 5.20 -12.95
CA TYR A 202 -5.99 4.18 -12.71
C TYR A 202 -6.50 2.83 -13.22
N GLN A 203 -5.87 2.29 -14.25
CA GLN A 203 -6.17 0.98 -14.81
C GLN A 203 -5.47 -0.12 -14.02
N LEU A 204 -6.23 -1.09 -13.51
CA LEU A 204 -5.69 -2.33 -12.96
C LEU A 204 -5.73 -3.41 -14.05
N GLU A 205 -4.60 -4.02 -14.35
CA GLU A 205 -4.44 -5.11 -15.31
C GLU A 205 -3.44 -6.13 -14.80
N LYS A 206 -3.63 -7.43 -14.97
CA LYS A 206 -2.61 -8.44 -14.63
C LYS A 206 -2.16 -9.22 -15.84
N ARG A 207 -0.87 -9.50 -15.92
CA ARG A 207 -0.32 -10.45 -16.88
C ARG A 207 -0.26 -11.84 -16.25
N ILE A 208 -0.95 -12.80 -16.85
CA ILE A 208 -0.90 -14.22 -16.48
C ILE A 208 -0.44 -14.98 -17.71
N ARG A 209 0.77 -15.55 -17.65
CA ARG A 209 1.46 -16.12 -18.82
C ARG A 209 1.56 -15.07 -19.93
N ASN A 210 1.06 -15.37 -21.13
CA ASN A 210 1.01 -14.45 -22.27
C ASN A 210 -0.29 -13.62 -22.37
N HIS A 211 -1.21 -13.76 -21.42
CA HIS A 211 -2.49 -13.04 -21.47
C HIS A 211 -2.50 -11.84 -20.53
N LYS A 212 -2.96 -10.70 -21.06
CA LYS A 212 -3.20 -9.47 -20.31
C LYS A 212 -4.68 -9.39 -19.94
N ILE A 213 -4.97 -9.36 -18.65
CA ILE A 213 -6.32 -9.24 -18.10
C ILE A 213 -6.49 -7.82 -17.59
N ILE A 214 -7.37 -7.02 -18.19
CA ILE A 214 -7.72 -5.69 -17.66
C ILE A 214 -8.88 -5.87 -16.69
N VAL A 215 -8.62 -5.70 -15.40
CA VAL A 215 -9.62 -5.86 -14.33
C VAL A 215 -10.59 -4.68 -14.33
N GLY A 216 -10.09 -3.46 -14.56
CA GLY A 216 -10.93 -2.29 -14.50
C GLY A 216 -10.15 -0.98 -14.51
N SER A 217 -10.88 0.13 -14.48
CA SER A 217 -10.30 1.45 -14.30
C SER A 217 -11.03 2.21 -13.19
N TYR A 218 -10.25 2.83 -12.30
CA TYR A 218 -10.74 3.35 -11.03
C TYR A 218 -10.40 4.84 -10.88
N PRO A 219 -11.30 5.63 -10.27
CA PRO A 219 -11.14 7.08 -10.12
C PRO A 219 -9.98 7.49 -9.21
N THR A 220 -9.55 6.62 -8.28
CA THR A 220 -8.45 6.91 -7.37
C THR A 220 -7.45 5.77 -7.32
N TYR A 221 -6.18 6.12 -7.09
CA TYR A 221 -5.10 5.15 -6.92
C TYR A 221 -5.36 4.24 -5.73
N GLN A 222 -5.85 4.80 -4.61
CA GLN A 222 -6.14 4.07 -3.39
C GLN A 222 -7.19 2.98 -3.61
N LEU A 223 -8.22 3.25 -4.42
CA LEU A 223 -9.23 2.25 -4.77
C LEU A 223 -8.63 1.14 -5.66
N ALA A 224 -7.81 1.50 -6.64
CA ALA A 224 -7.10 0.52 -7.47
C ALA A 224 -6.20 -0.39 -6.62
N CYS A 225 -5.47 0.18 -5.65
CA CYS A 225 -4.66 -0.57 -4.69
C CYS A 225 -5.49 -1.45 -3.76
N LEU A 226 -6.66 -0.98 -3.31
CA LEU A 226 -7.54 -1.76 -2.44
C LEU A 226 -8.07 -3.00 -3.18
N ILE A 227 -8.50 -2.83 -4.43
CA ILE A 227 -8.96 -3.93 -5.28
C ILE A 227 -7.81 -4.87 -5.62
N LYS A 228 -6.62 -4.34 -5.95
CA LYS A 228 -5.41 -5.16 -6.15
C LYS A 228 -5.11 -5.99 -4.91
N LYS A 229 -5.11 -5.39 -3.73
CA LYS A 229 -4.84 -6.07 -2.47
C LYS A 229 -5.87 -7.18 -2.22
N TYR A 230 -7.14 -6.92 -2.44
CA TYR A 230 -8.19 -7.94 -2.35
C TYR A 230 -7.93 -9.11 -3.31
N LEU A 231 -7.56 -8.83 -4.56
CA LEU A 231 -7.23 -9.88 -5.53
C LEU A 231 -5.94 -10.62 -5.15
N ASP A 232 -4.92 -9.94 -4.65
CA ASP A 232 -3.70 -10.56 -4.13
C ASP A 232 -4.01 -11.49 -2.94
N ASP A 233 -4.86 -11.05 -2.01
CA ASP A 233 -5.28 -11.82 -0.83
C ASP A 233 -6.16 -13.03 -1.21
N ASN A 234 -6.84 -12.99 -2.36
CA ASN A 234 -7.63 -14.10 -2.92
C ASN A 234 -6.88 -14.84 -4.04
N SER A 235 -5.56 -14.74 -4.10
CA SER A 235 -4.70 -15.43 -5.08
C SER A 235 -5.14 -15.25 -6.54
N TRP A 236 -5.78 -14.12 -6.85
CA TRP A 236 -6.36 -13.81 -8.17
C TRP A 236 -7.32 -14.88 -8.68
N ASN A 237 -8.15 -15.42 -7.79
CA ASN A 237 -9.25 -16.29 -8.17
C ASN A 237 -10.07 -15.67 -9.31
N MET A 238 -10.25 -16.42 -10.40
CA MET A 238 -10.85 -15.89 -11.64
C MET A 238 -12.33 -15.52 -11.49
N ASP A 239 -13.06 -16.12 -10.55
CA ASP A 239 -14.45 -15.76 -10.28
C ASP A 239 -14.55 -14.42 -9.55
N GLU A 240 -13.63 -14.15 -8.62
CA GLU A 240 -13.52 -12.84 -7.97
C GLU A 240 -13.05 -11.76 -8.96
N VAL A 241 -12.10 -12.07 -9.86
CA VAL A 241 -11.71 -11.16 -10.95
C VAL A 241 -12.91 -10.84 -11.85
N LYS A 242 -13.66 -11.85 -12.31
CA LYS A 242 -14.85 -11.67 -13.14
C LYS A 242 -15.93 -10.87 -12.42
N HIS A 243 -16.13 -11.11 -11.12
CA HIS A 243 -17.06 -10.36 -10.30
C HIS A 243 -16.70 -8.87 -10.25
N ILE A 244 -15.45 -8.55 -9.93
CA ILE A 244 -14.95 -7.17 -9.90
C ILE A 244 -15.07 -6.51 -11.28
N MET A 245 -14.73 -7.22 -12.36
CA MET A 245 -14.90 -6.73 -13.73
C MET A 245 -16.36 -6.39 -14.04
N LYS A 246 -17.30 -7.27 -13.65
CA LYS A 246 -18.74 -7.07 -13.85
C LYS A 246 -19.25 -5.85 -13.08
N VAL A 247 -18.92 -5.73 -11.80
CA VAL A 247 -19.30 -4.59 -10.96
C VAL A 247 -18.72 -3.29 -11.52
N THR A 248 -17.43 -3.30 -11.89
CA THR A 248 -16.77 -2.14 -12.50
C THR A 248 -17.47 -1.71 -13.79
N ARG A 249 -17.85 -2.66 -14.65
CA ARG A 249 -18.58 -2.38 -15.90
C ARG A 249 -19.94 -1.75 -15.62
N GLN A 250 -20.70 -2.29 -14.67
CA GLN A 250 -22.01 -1.76 -14.27
C GLN A 250 -21.90 -0.32 -13.76
N ILE A 251 -20.87 -0.01 -12.97
CA ILE A 251 -20.63 1.36 -12.48
C ILE A 251 -20.30 2.30 -13.66
N HIS A 252 -19.43 1.87 -14.58
CA HIS A 252 -19.08 2.68 -15.75
C HIS A 252 -20.28 2.90 -16.69
N GLU A 253 -21.14 1.90 -16.88
CA GLU A 253 -22.37 2.02 -17.67
C GLU A 253 -23.37 2.98 -17.00
N ARG A 254 -23.52 2.88 -15.67
CA ARG A 254 -24.37 3.79 -14.86
C ARG A 254 -23.94 5.24 -15.03
N ASP A 255 -22.64 5.50 -15.07
CA ASP A 255 -22.07 6.86 -15.11
C ASP A 255 -21.68 7.30 -16.54
N ARG A 256 -22.01 6.50 -17.55
CA ARG A 256 -21.79 6.85 -18.95
C ARG A 256 -22.42 8.21 -19.25
N TYR A 257 -21.68 9.08 -19.93
CA TYR A 257 -22.05 10.47 -20.27
C TYR A 257 -22.02 11.46 -19.10
N ILE A 258 -21.59 11.05 -17.90
CA ILE A 258 -21.47 11.94 -16.74
C ILE A 258 -19.99 12.21 -16.46
N HIS A 259 -19.62 13.48 -16.41
CA HIS A 259 -18.24 13.93 -16.23
C HIS A 259 -18.17 14.97 -15.11
N LYS A 260 -17.08 15.02 -14.33
CA LYS A 260 -16.90 16.04 -13.30
C LYS A 260 -16.03 17.18 -13.84
N ARG A 261 -16.56 18.40 -13.87
CA ARG A 261 -15.89 19.64 -14.33
C ARG A 261 -16.11 20.75 -13.32
N ASN A 262 -15.05 21.40 -12.86
CA ASN A 262 -15.11 22.53 -11.91
C ASN A 262 -15.97 22.22 -10.66
N GLY A 263 -15.80 21.02 -10.09
CA GLY A 263 -16.55 20.58 -8.91
C GLY A 263 -17.97 20.05 -9.19
N LYS A 264 -18.54 20.28 -10.37
CA LYS A 264 -19.91 19.86 -10.74
C LYS A 264 -19.91 18.67 -11.69
N TYR A 265 -21.02 17.93 -11.72
CA TYR A 265 -21.25 16.83 -12.65
C TYR A 265 -22.01 17.34 -13.88
N CYS A 266 -21.44 17.20 -15.08
CA CYS A 266 -22.12 17.53 -16.33
C CYS A 266 -22.53 16.27 -17.09
N ILE A 267 -23.70 16.32 -17.73
CA ILE A 267 -24.13 15.27 -18.66
C ILE A 267 -23.79 15.75 -20.07
N GLU A 268 -22.95 15.01 -20.78
CA GLU A 268 -22.57 15.35 -22.15
C GLU A 268 -22.59 14.13 -23.07
N ARG A 269 -23.03 14.33 -24.31
CA ARG A 269 -23.10 13.27 -25.33
C ARG A 269 -22.62 13.81 -26.66
N ARG A 270 -21.79 13.02 -27.35
CA ARG A 270 -21.33 13.33 -28.71
C ARG A 270 -22.37 12.85 -29.73
N ILE A 271 -22.84 13.76 -30.59
CA ILE A 271 -23.79 13.48 -31.68
C ILE A 271 -23.23 14.14 -32.94
N ASN A 272 -23.04 13.36 -34.01
CA ASN A 272 -22.48 13.84 -35.29
C ASN A 272 -21.16 14.63 -35.15
N GLY A 273 -20.30 14.23 -34.21
CA GLY A 273 -19.01 14.88 -33.98
C GLY A 273 -19.05 16.03 -32.97
N GLU A 274 -20.21 16.62 -32.70
CA GLU A 274 -20.40 17.72 -31.75
C GLU A 274 -20.69 17.21 -30.33
N THR A 275 -20.19 17.92 -29.32
CA THR A 275 -20.43 17.60 -27.91
C THR A 275 -21.59 18.44 -27.37
N LEU A 276 -22.72 17.80 -27.12
CA LEU A 276 -23.89 18.45 -26.53
C LEU A 276 -23.88 18.29 -25.01
N ILE A 277 -24.05 19.40 -24.29
CA ILE A 277 -24.10 19.45 -22.82
C ILE A 277 -25.54 19.63 -22.37
N TYR A 278 -26.08 18.65 -21.65
CA TYR A 278 -27.46 18.62 -21.16
C TYR A 278 -27.63 19.26 -19.77
N GLY A 279 -26.54 19.79 -19.21
CA GLY A 279 -26.53 20.60 -18.00
C GLY A 279 -25.47 20.17 -16.98
N TYR A 280 -25.34 20.99 -15.94
CA TYR A 280 -24.45 20.81 -14.80
C TYR A 280 -25.27 20.59 -13.52
N TYR A 281 -24.78 19.73 -12.65
CA TYR A 281 -25.45 19.26 -11.45
C TYR A 281 -24.44 19.21 -10.31
N GLU A 282 -24.79 19.73 -9.13
CA GLU A 282 -23.92 19.65 -7.93
C GLU A 282 -23.78 18.20 -7.43
N ASP A 283 -24.81 17.38 -7.68
CA ASP A 283 -24.93 16.02 -7.21
C ASP A 283 -24.95 15.02 -8.37
N ILE A 284 -24.19 13.93 -8.20
CA ILE A 284 -24.08 12.85 -9.19
C ILE A 284 -25.38 12.06 -9.31
N GLU A 285 -26.17 11.91 -8.24
CA GLU A 285 -27.45 11.18 -8.31
C GLU A 285 -28.47 11.96 -9.13
N LYS A 286 -28.53 13.28 -8.94
CA LYS A 286 -29.29 14.15 -9.83
C LYS A 286 -28.84 14.01 -11.29
N ALA A 287 -27.54 13.99 -11.56
CA ALA A 287 -27.03 13.77 -12.91
C ALA A 287 -27.44 12.39 -13.47
N ARG A 288 -27.33 11.32 -12.69
CA ARG A 288 -27.75 9.95 -13.05
C ARG A 288 -29.24 9.87 -13.35
N TYR A 289 -30.08 10.48 -12.51
CA TYR A 289 -31.52 10.52 -12.70
C TYR A 289 -31.88 11.23 -14.00
N ILE A 290 -31.30 12.42 -14.24
CA ILE A 290 -31.58 13.18 -15.46
C ILE A 290 -31.09 12.41 -16.70
N LYS A 291 -29.89 11.82 -16.65
CA LYS A 291 -29.35 10.97 -17.71
C LYS A 291 -30.31 9.82 -18.03
N LYS A 292 -30.79 9.07 -17.03
CA LYS A 292 -31.75 7.97 -17.24
C LYS A 292 -33.02 8.45 -17.93
N ARG A 293 -33.56 9.61 -17.53
CA ARG A 293 -34.74 10.21 -18.18
C ARG A 293 -34.46 10.68 -19.61
N LEU A 294 -33.26 11.19 -19.87
CA LEU A 294 -32.81 11.51 -21.22
C LEU A 294 -32.73 10.24 -22.08
N GLU A 295 -32.14 9.16 -21.59
CA GLU A 295 -32.10 7.86 -22.28
C GLU A 295 -33.50 7.33 -22.59
N GLU A 296 -34.41 7.32 -21.61
CA GLU A 296 -35.82 6.90 -21.77
C GLU A 296 -36.60 7.74 -22.80
N THR A 297 -36.14 8.95 -23.10
CA THR A 297 -36.81 9.87 -24.04
C THR A 297 -36.02 10.13 -25.32
N ASN A 298 -35.03 9.28 -25.63
CA ASN A 298 -34.15 9.45 -26.77
C ASN A 298 -33.50 10.84 -26.82
N TRP A 299 -33.09 11.34 -25.64
CA TRP A 299 -32.31 12.56 -25.44
C TRP A 299 -33.00 13.85 -25.90
N LYS A 300 -34.34 13.92 -25.79
CA LYS A 300 -35.13 15.13 -26.14
C LYS A 300 -34.93 16.26 -25.12
N GLU A 301 -34.14 17.26 -25.50
CA GLU A 301 -33.75 18.41 -24.65
C GLU A 301 -34.94 19.19 -24.06
N LYS A 302 -36.00 19.38 -24.84
CA LYS A 302 -37.24 20.10 -24.45
C LYS A 302 -37.91 19.56 -23.17
N ARG A 303 -37.51 18.38 -22.68
CA ARG A 303 -38.05 17.75 -21.46
C ARG A 303 -37.17 17.93 -20.21
N LEU A 304 -35.98 18.53 -20.33
CA LEU A 304 -35.02 18.70 -19.22
C LEU A 304 -35.62 19.41 -18.01
N ASP A 305 -36.31 20.53 -18.22
CA ASP A 305 -36.90 21.31 -17.13
C ASP A 305 -37.98 20.52 -16.38
N LYS A 306 -38.75 19.71 -17.10
CA LYS A 306 -39.75 18.81 -16.50
C LYS A 306 -39.08 17.77 -15.60
N PHE A 307 -37.96 17.20 -16.03
CA PHE A 307 -37.21 16.22 -15.23
C PHE A 307 -36.58 16.86 -13.99
N ARG A 308 -35.98 18.05 -14.13
CA ARG A 308 -35.38 18.80 -13.02
C ARG A 308 -36.41 19.10 -11.92
N ARG A 309 -37.61 19.57 -12.29
CA ARG A 309 -38.71 19.82 -11.34
C ARG A 309 -39.19 18.55 -10.65
N LYS A 310 -39.22 17.41 -11.36
CA LYS A 310 -39.69 16.13 -10.82
C LYS A 310 -38.72 15.54 -9.79
N TYR A 311 -37.40 15.68 -9.98
CA TYR A 311 -36.41 15.17 -9.04
C TYR A 311 -36.56 15.77 -7.64
N HIS A 312 -36.72 17.09 -7.55
CA HIS A 312 -36.89 17.80 -6.26
C HIS A 312 -38.16 17.41 -5.50
N ARG A 313 -39.19 16.88 -6.18
CA ARG A 313 -40.44 16.43 -5.54
C ARG A 313 -40.36 15.03 -4.97
N GLN A 314 -39.35 14.24 -5.34
CA GLN A 314 -39.33 12.80 -5.08
C GLN A 314 -38.42 12.37 -3.92
N ASN A 315 -37.82 13.31 -3.16
CA ASN A 315 -37.01 13.03 -1.95
C ASN A 315 -36.16 11.76 -2.08
N HIS A 316 -35.32 11.71 -3.11
CA HIS A 316 -34.41 10.57 -3.31
C HIS A 316 -33.30 10.64 -2.26
N GLU A 317 -33.25 9.66 -1.35
CA GLU A 317 -32.09 9.46 -0.48
C GLU A 317 -30.85 9.21 -1.34
N THR A 318 -29.81 10.03 -1.14
CA THR A 318 -28.55 9.94 -1.85
C THR A 318 -27.69 8.83 -1.25
N LYS A 319 -27.64 7.66 -1.90
CA LYS A 319 -26.67 6.61 -1.54
C LYS A 319 -25.45 6.70 -2.45
N TYR A 320 -24.35 7.21 -1.89
CA TYR A 320 -23.04 7.25 -2.53
C TYR A 320 -22.49 5.83 -2.71
N PHE A 321 -22.04 5.47 -3.93
CA PHE A 321 -21.57 4.10 -4.23
C PHE A 321 -20.25 4.11 -5.03
N TYR A 322 -19.19 4.38 -4.28
CA TYR A 322 -17.95 3.61 -4.29
C TYR A 322 -17.64 3.28 -2.82
N ASP A 323 -18.60 2.66 -2.12
CA ASP A 323 -18.32 2.15 -0.78
C ASP A 323 -17.65 0.77 -0.93
N LYS A 324 -16.73 0.44 -0.03
CA LYS A 324 -15.96 -0.81 0.00
C LYS A 324 -16.88 -2.04 -0.13
N THR A 325 -18.13 -1.91 0.29
CA THR A 325 -19.16 -2.96 0.27
C THR A 325 -19.56 -3.46 -1.13
N ASP A 326 -19.33 -2.70 -2.20
CA ASP A 326 -19.76 -3.12 -3.56
C ASP A 326 -18.82 -4.15 -4.20
N PHE A 327 -17.53 -4.08 -3.87
CA PHE A 327 -16.51 -4.97 -4.44
C PHE A 327 -16.25 -6.19 -3.58
N PHE A 328 -16.48 -6.07 -2.27
CA PHE A 328 -16.07 -7.07 -1.31
C PHE A 328 -17.33 -7.69 -0.70
N LYS A 329 -17.62 -8.94 -1.07
CA LYS A 329 -18.64 -9.75 -0.41
C LYS A 329 -18.39 -9.69 1.11
N ALA A 330 -19.42 -9.40 1.89
CA ALA A 330 -19.33 -9.53 3.34
C ALA A 330 -18.93 -10.99 3.65
N LYS A 331 -17.86 -11.18 4.41
CA LYS A 331 -17.58 -12.50 5.00
C LYS A 331 -18.66 -12.73 6.05
N THR A 332 -19.66 -13.53 5.69
CA THR A 332 -20.59 -14.17 6.64
C THR A 332 -19.86 -15.21 7.46
#